data_AF-A0A2T3JA91-F1
#
_entry.id   AF-A0A2T3JA91-F1
#
_cell.length_a   1.000
_cell.length_b   1.000
_cell.length_c   1.000
_cell.angle_alpha   90.00
_cell.angle_beta   90.00
_cell.angle_gamma   90.00
#
_symmetry.space_group_name_H-M   'P 1'
#
loop_
_entity.id
_entity.type
_entity.pdbx_description
1 polymer ?
#
loop_
_entity_poly.entity_id
_entity_poly.type
_entity_poly.pdbx_seq_one_letter_code
_entity_poly.pdbx_strand_id
1 'polypeptide(L)'
;MNRQQGASLWEFLLAFGVASVMFATLLPSFLDYYRTSTRNMAAESVIQEVLKGMEYAMTDHWTRSQCRVAPNDKTLSALINKGYVIKEKVEKSQWPIDIEYATSTGAPKVMRYLAVTLTLPNATQASSLLADMKGDGEVFELDVTGKQLTIKRPVRVIQKTWEHLYYNPQTGCME
;
A
#
# COMPACT_ATOMS: atom_id res chain seq x y z
N MET A 1 1.40 -49.76 -42.14
CA MET A 1 2.52 -49.98 -41.20
C MET A 1 3.12 -48.61 -40.87
N ASN A 2 2.73 -48.00 -39.75
CA ASN A 2 3.31 -46.74 -39.30
C ASN A 2 4.69 -47.02 -38.71
N ARG A 3 5.75 -46.56 -39.38
CA ARG A 3 7.12 -46.60 -38.86
C ARG A 3 7.22 -45.62 -37.70
N GLN A 4 7.38 -46.13 -36.48
CA GLN A 4 7.93 -45.34 -35.38
C GLN A 4 9.38 -44.99 -35.74
N GLN A 5 9.61 -43.76 -36.19
CA GLN A 5 10.95 -43.18 -36.23
C GLN A 5 11.30 -42.79 -34.78
N GLY A 6 12.20 -43.55 -34.16
CA GLY A 6 12.73 -43.20 -32.84
C GLY A 6 13.55 -41.93 -32.96
N ALA A 7 13.27 -40.95 -32.09
CA ALA A 7 14.02 -39.69 -32.05
C ALA A 7 15.52 -39.98 -31.91
N SER A 8 16.33 -39.43 -32.82
CA SER A 8 17.76 -39.66 -32.79
C SER A 8 18.41 -38.88 -31.64
N LEU A 9 19.52 -39.38 -31.11
CA LEU A 9 20.27 -38.74 -30.02
C LEU A 9 20.66 -37.28 -30.36
N TRP A 10 20.84 -36.98 -31.65
CA TRP A 10 21.09 -35.64 -32.17
C TRP A 10 19.89 -34.70 -32.10
N GLU A 11 18.68 -35.21 -32.37
CA GLU A 11 17.44 -34.43 -32.21
C GLU A 11 17.20 -34.10 -30.74
N PHE A 12 17.52 -35.03 -29.84
CA PHE A 12 17.47 -34.79 -28.39
C PHE A 12 18.48 -33.71 -27.95
N LEU A 13 19.72 -33.76 -28.43
CA LEU A 13 20.74 -32.76 -28.10
C LEU A 13 20.40 -31.37 -28.67
N LEU A 14 19.85 -31.30 -29.89
CA LEU A 14 19.37 -30.05 -30.47
C LEU A 14 18.19 -29.49 -29.69
N ALA A 15 17.21 -30.31 -29.33
CA ALA A 15 16.07 -29.90 -28.51
C ALA A 15 16.54 -29.38 -27.13
N PHE A 16 17.48 -30.06 -26.48
CA PHE A 16 18.07 -29.62 -25.22
C PHE A 16 18.86 -28.31 -25.36
N GLY A 17 19.61 -28.16 -26.45
CA GLY A 17 20.35 -26.94 -26.75
C GLY A 17 19.42 -25.74 -26.96
N VAL A 18 18.37 -25.91 -27.76
CA VAL A 18 17.36 -24.87 -27.99
C VAL A 18 16.61 -24.55 -26.71
N ALA A 19 16.17 -25.56 -25.94
CA ALA A 19 15.51 -25.34 -24.65
C ALA A 19 16.40 -24.60 -23.66
N SER A 20 17.70 -24.94 -23.60
CA SER A 20 18.68 -24.28 -22.71
C SER A 20 18.90 -22.81 -23.11
N VAL A 21 18.97 -22.52 -24.42
CA VAL A 21 19.07 -21.15 -24.92
C VAL A 21 17.80 -20.36 -24.59
N MET A 22 16.62 -20.94 -24.83
CA MET A 22 15.35 -20.28 -24.46
C MET A 22 15.29 -20.01 -22.96
N PHE A 23 15.63 -20.99 -22.12
CA PHE A 23 15.64 -20.82 -20.67
C PHE A 23 16.65 -19.74 -20.25
N ALA A 24 17.86 -19.74 -20.81
CA ALA A 24 18.87 -18.72 -20.53
C ALA A 24 18.41 -17.30 -20.91
N THR A 25 17.60 -17.17 -21.97
CA THR A 25 17.04 -15.87 -22.38
C THR A 25 15.84 -15.42 -21.53
N LEU A 26 15.02 -16.35 -21.05
CA LEU A 26 13.78 -16.04 -20.32
C LEU A 26 13.97 -15.95 -18.80
N LEU A 27 14.94 -16.71 -18.25
CA LEU A 27 15.21 -16.75 -16.81
C LEU A 27 15.51 -15.37 -16.20
N PRO A 28 16.32 -14.48 -16.82
CA PRO A 28 16.58 -13.15 -16.26
C PRO A 28 15.29 -12.32 -16.11
N SER A 29 14.46 -12.29 -17.16
CA SER A 29 13.18 -11.58 -17.16
C SER A 29 12.23 -12.13 -16.09
N PHE A 30 12.17 -13.45 -15.93
CA PHE A 30 11.35 -14.08 -14.90
C PHE A 30 11.83 -13.72 -13.49
N LEU A 31 13.15 -13.73 -13.24
CA LEU A 31 13.72 -13.34 -11.96
C LEU A 31 13.46 -11.87 -11.62
N ASP A 32 13.57 -10.98 -12.60
CA ASP A 32 13.29 -9.56 -12.42
C ASP A 32 11.81 -9.29 -12.15
N TYR A 33 10.92 -10.00 -12.86
CA TYR A 33 9.49 -9.97 -12.57
C TYR A 33 9.20 -10.46 -11.15
N TYR A 34 9.74 -11.61 -10.75
CA TYR A 34 9.53 -12.19 -9.42
C TYR A 34 10.03 -11.26 -8.29
N ARG A 35 11.22 -10.67 -8.46
CA ARG A 35 11.77 -9.69 -7.52
C ARG A 35 10.90 -8.44 -7.41
N THR A 36 10.39 -7.94 -8.53
CA THR A 36 9.51 -6.76 -8.57
C THR A 36 8.20 -7.07 -7.88
N SER A 37 7.58 -8.21 -8.18
CA SER A 37 6.33 -8.65 -7.54
C SER A 37 6.48 -8.82 -6.03
N THR A 38 7.56 -9.47 -5.57
CA THR A 38 7.82 -9.65 -4.13
C THR A 38 8.03 -8.31 -3.42
N ARG A 39 8.69 -7.35 -4.08
CA ARG A 39 8.86 -5.99 -3.57
C ARG A 39 7.51 -5.28 -3.47
N ASN A 40 6.68 -5.34 -4.50
CA ASN A 40 5.37 -4.69 -4.49
C ASN A 40 4.48 -5.23 -3.36
N MET A 41 4.45 -6.55 -3.16
CA MET A 41 3.73 -7.19 -2.04
C MET A 41 4.26 -6.72 -0.67
N ALA A 42 5.57 -6.57 -0.53
CA ALA A 42 6.16 -6.06 0.71
C ALA A 42 5.78 -4.58 0.93
N ALA A 43 5.78 -3.76 -0.12
CA ALA A 43 5.37 -2.36 -0.05
C ALA A 43 3.91 -2.25 0.41
N GLU A 44 3.03 -2.99 -0.24
CA GLU A 44 1.61 -3.03 0.05
C GLU A 44 1.34 -3.48 1.50
N SER A 45 2.01 -4.54 1.96
CA SER A 45 1.87 -5.00 3.33
C SER A 45 2.25 -3.93 4.36
N VAL A 46 3.33 -3.18 4.11
CA VAL A 46 3.76 -2.09 5.00
C VAL A 46 2.79 -0.91 4.93
N ILE A 47 2.30 -0.55 3.74
CA ILE A 47 1.28 0.50 3.57
C ILE A 47 0.03 0.17 4.38
N GLN A 48 -0.48 -1.05 4.23
CA GLN A 48 -1.69 -1.51 4.91
C GLN A 48 -1.51 -1.51 6.44
N GLU A 49 -0.33 -1.94 6.92
CA GLU A 49 0.03 -1.86 8.33
C GLU A 49 0.01 -0.41 8.84
N VAL A 50 0.63 0.52 8.11
CA VAL A 50 0.70 1.93 8.48
C VAL A 50 -0.69 2.57 8.46
N LEU A 51 -1.49 2.35 7.41
CA LEU A 51 -2.87 2.84 7.33
C LEU A 51 -3.73 2.33 8.49
N LYS A 52 -3.63 1.04 8.80
CA LYS A 52 -4.34 0.43 9.93
C LYS A 52 -3.89 1.02 11.27
N GLY A 53 -2.59 1.26 11.44
CA GLY A 53 -2.05 1.95 12.61
C GLY A 53 -2.57 3.39 12.72
N MET A 54 -2.67 4.11 11.59
CA MET A 54 -3.26 5.45 11.55
C MET A 54 -4.73 5.44 11.94
N GLU A 55 -5.50 4.45 11.48
CA GLU A 55 -6.91 4.26 11.84
C GLU A 55 -7.09 3.98 13.33
N TYR A 56 -6.23 3.14 13.92
CA TYR A 56 -6.26 2.88 15.36
C TYR A 56 -5.95 4.10 16.19
N ALA A 57 -4.89 4.85 15.84
CA ALA A 57 -4.55 6.09 16.51
C ALA A 57 -5.68 7.14 16.39
N MET A 58 -6.32 7.23 15.23
CA MET A 58 -7.48 8.11 15.01
C MET A 58 -8.68 7.66 15.85
N THR A 59 -9.00 6.37 15.86
CA THR A 59 -10.15 5.83 16.62
C THR A 59 -9.95 6.02 18.12
N ASP A 60 -8.75 5.76 18.64
CA ASP A 60 -8.39 6.00 20.03
C ASP A 60 -8.51 7.49 20.37
N HIS A 61 -7.98 8.38 19.52
CA HIS A 61 -8.11 9.82 19.69
C HIS A 61 -9.57 10.25 19.76
N TRP A 62 -10.40 9.83 18.80
CA TRP A 62 -11.82 10.18 18.74
C TRP A 62 -12.61 9.65 19.92
N THR A 63 -12.27 8.45 20.40
CA THR A 63 -12.92 7.86 21.58
C THR A 63 -12.62 8.67 22.83
N ARG A 64 -11.39 9.18 22.97
CA ARG A 64 -10.97 9.98 24.13
C ARG A 64 -11.43 11.43 24.07
N SER A 65 -11.35 12.06 22.90
CA SER A 65 -11.67 13.48 22.73
C SER A 65 -13.13 13.75 22.38
N GLN A 66 -13.86 12.72 21.93
CA GLN A 66 -15.18 12.85 21.29
C GLN A 66 -15.17 13.75 20.03
N CYS A 67 -14.00 14.20 19.58
CA CYS A 67 -13.83 15.11 18.45
C CYS A 67 -13.30 14.38 17.23
N ARG A 68 -13.92 14.60 16.07
CA ARG A 68 -13.59 13.95 14.79
C ARG A 68 -12.48 14.65 14.01
N VAL A 69 -11.53 15.21 14.74
CA VAL A 69 -10.37 15.93 14.21
C VAL A 69 -9.15 15.01 14.10
N ALA A 70 -8.09 15.49 13.45
CA ALA A 70 -6.84 14.73 13.41
C ALA A 70 -6.17 14.67 14.79
N PRO A 71 -5.54 13.52 15.15
CA PRO A 71 -4.76 13.42 16.37
C PRO A 71 -3.61 14.44 16.35
N ASN A 72 -3.20 14.88 17.54
CA ASN A 72 -2.11 15.84 17.71
C ASN A 72 -0.76 15.28 17.26
N ASP A 73 -0.53 13.98 17.50
CA ASP A 73 0.69 13.29 17.08
C ASP A 73 0.48 12.66 15.69
N LYS A 74 1.01 13.31 14.66
CA LYS A 74 0.76 12.96 13.25
C LYS A 74 1.89 12.18 12.58
N THR A 75 2.97 11.88 13.31
CA THR A 75 4.20 11.32 12.73
C THR A 75 4.22 9.80 12.80
N LEU A 76 4.85 9.15 11.82
CA LEU A 76 5.05 7.69 11.80
C LEU A 76 5.79 7.19 13.05
N SER A 77 6.77 7.95 13.54
CA SER A 77 7.50 7.65 14.77
C SER A 77 6.58 7.60 16.01
N ALA A 78 5.59 8.49 16.10
CA ALA A 78 4.61 8.47 17.18
C ALA A 78 3.70 7.23 17.12
N LEU A 79 3.32 6.78 15.92
CA LEU A 79 2.56 5.54 15.75
C LEU A 79 3.35 4.31 16.20
N ILE A 80 4.63 4.26 15.84
CA ILE A 80 5.55 3.19 16.26
C ILE A 80 5.72 3.20 17.78
N ASN A 81 5.99 4.37 18.37
CA ASN A 81 6.23 4.50 19.81
C ASN A 81 4.99 4.15 20.65
N LYS A 82 3.79 4.40 20.14
CA LYS A 82 2.53 4.03 20.79
C LYS A 82 2.10 2.58 20.51
N GLY A 83 2.85 1.84 19.68
CA GLY A 83 2.57 0.45 19.37
C GLY A 83 1.44 0.24 18.35
N TYR A 84 1.02 1.26 17.61
CA TYR A 84 0.00 1.12 16.56
C TYR A 84 0.54 0.54 15.26
N VAL A 85 1.85 0.59 15.06
CA VAL A 85 2.53 0.10 13.85
C VAL A 85 3.71 -0.76 14.26
N ILE A 86 3.87 -1.94 13.63
CA ILE A 86 5.00 -2.82 13.88
C ILE A 86 6.29 -2.19 13.34
N LYS A 87 7.13 -1.73 14.27
CA LYS A 87 8.44 -1.10 14.01
C LYS A 87 9.28 -1.89 12.99
N GLU A 88 9.39 -3.20 13.19
CA GLU A 88 10.23 -4.06 12.35
C GLU A 88 9.77 -4.11 10.89
N LYS A 89 8.46 -4.04 10.62
CA LYS A 89 7.94 -4.03 9.25
C LYS A 89 8.29 -2.71 8.54
N VAL A 90 8.20 -1.59 9.26
CA VAL A 90 8.52 -0.27 8.73
C VAL A 90 10.03 -0.08 8.58
N GLU A 91 10.84 -0.51 9.54
CA GLU A 91 12.30 -0.39 9.46
C GLU A 91 12.92 -1.31 8.39
N LYS A 92 12.29 -2.44 8.11
CA LYS A 92 12.68 -3.33 6.99
C LYS A 92 12.17 -2.84 5.64
N SER A 93 11.31 -1.81 5.60
CA SER A 93 10.91 -1.15 4.37
C SER A 93 12.14 -0.60 3.66
N GLN A 94 12.29 -0.91 2.37
CA GLN A 94 13.34 -0.31 1.55
C GLN A 94 13.00 1.12 1.11
N TRP A 95 11.80 1.60 1.41
CA TRP A 95 11.29 2.88 0.95
C TRP A 95 10.97 3.81 2.12
N PRO A 96 11.36 5.09 2.02
CA PRO A 96 10.89 6.11 2.94
C PRO A 96 9.37 6.21 2.88
N ILE A 97 8.74 6.22 4.06
CA ILE A 97 7.29 6.33 4.24
C ILE A 97 7.01 7.61 5.00
N ASP A 98 6.13 8.43 4.43
CA ASP A 98 5.56 9.59 5.09
C ASP A 98 4.05 9.38 5.29
N ILE A 99 3.48 10.00 6.32
CA ILE A 99 2.07 9.87 6.66
C ILE A 99 1.45 11.24 6.87
N GLU A 100 0.19 11.36 6.47
CA GLU A 100 -0.57 12.59 6.64
C GLU A 100 -2.03 12.30 7.02
N TYR A 101 -2.53 13.06 7.98
CA TYR A 101 -3.94 13.12 8.34
C TYR A 101 -4.57 14.34 7.67
N ALA A 102 -5.20 14.15 6.52
CA ALA A 102 -5.78 15.24 5.75
C ALA A 102 -7.12 15.68 6.36
N THR A 103 -7.24 16.97 6.67
CA THR A 103 -8.44 17.58 7.26
C THR A 103 -9.13 18.54 6.29
N SER A 104 -10.36 18.95 6.61
CA SER A 104 -11.03 20.09 5.94
C SER A 104 -10.17 21.37 6.00
N THR A 105 -10.33 22.23 4.99
CA THR A 105 -9.58 23.50 4.82
C THR A 105 -10.10 24.65 5.69
N GLY A 106 -11.17 24.44 6.47
CA GLY A 106 -11.76 25.41 7.40
C GLY A 106 -12.02 24.80 8.77
N ALA A 107 -12.23 25.64 9.78
CA ALA A 107 -12.63 25.18 11.11
C ALA A 107 -14.10 24.70 11.09
N PRO A 108 -14.43 23.56 11.74
CA PRO A 108 -13.51 22.65 12.43
C PRO A 108 -12.71 21.77 11.46
N LYS A 109 -11.43 21.51 11.78
CA LYS A 109 -10.50 20.69 10.97
C LYS A 109 -10.83 19.20 11.07
N VAL A 110 -11.98 18.82 10.55
CA VAL A 110 -12.52 17.45 10.55
C VAL A 110 -11.70 16.58 9.61
N MET A 111 -11.44 15.33 10.02
CA MET A 111 -10.70 14.37 9.22
C MET A 111 -11.43 14.03 7.92
N ARG A 112 -10.68 13.87 6.83
CA ARG A 112 -11.21 13.42 5.53
C ARG A 112 -10.49 12.21 4.99
N TYR A 113 -9.16 12.19 5.07
CA TYR A 113 -8.36 11.10 4.53
C TYR A 113 -7.18 10.76 5.43
N LEU A 114 -6.81 9.48 5.41
CA LEU A 114 -5.50 9.00 5.83
C LEU A 114 -4.65 8.87 4.58
N ALA A 115 -3.51 9.54 4.52
CA ALA A 115 -2.61 9.46 3.39
C ALA A 115 -1.28 8.83 3.82
N VAL A 116 -0.80 7.89 3.01
CA VAL A 116 0.52 7.30 3.14
C VAL A 116 1.26 7.53 1.83
N THR A 117 2.46 8.12 1.93
CA THR A 117 3.29 8.46 0.78
C THR A 117 4.56 7.62 0.81
N LEU A 118 4.78 6.83 -0.24
CA LEU A 118 6.02 6.08 -0.45
C LEU A 118 6.88 6.77 -1.49
N THR A 119 8.18 6.90 -1.21
CA THR A 119 9.17 7.36 -2.19
C THR A 119 9.89 6.16 -2.81
N LEU A 120 9.58 5.88 -4.07
CA LEU A 120 10.12 4.75 -4.82
C LEU A 120 11.37 5.14 -5.63
N PRO A 121 12.25 4.20 -5.99
CA PRO A 121 13.47 4.48 -6.76
C PRO A 121 13.21 5.17 -8.11
N ASN A 122 12.12 4.81 -8.79
CA ASN A 122 11.73 5.32 -10.10
C ASN A 122 10.21 5.36 -10.27
N ALA A 123 9.75 6.14 -11.26
CA ALA A 123 8.34 6.32 -11.57
C ALA A 123 7.66 5.03 -12.07
N THR A 124 8.39 4.18 -12.79
CA THR A 124 7.86 2.91 -13.30
C THR A 124 7.43 1.97 -12.18
N GLN A 125 8.20 1.91 -11.09
CA GLN A 125 7.82 1.14 -9.89
C GLN A 125 6.61 1.74 -9.20
N ALA A 126 6.48 3.08 -9.14
CA ALA A 126 5.29 3.74 -8.61
C ALA A 126 4.03 3.38 -9.41
N SER A 127 4.13 3.41 -10.74
CA SER A 127 3.04 3.01 -11.62
C SER A 127 2.71 1.51 -11.57
N SER A 128 3.72 0.65 -11.40
CA SER A 128 3.51 -0.80 -11.24
C SER A 128 2.80 -1.11 -9.94
N LEU A 129 3.27 -0.56 -8.82
CA LEU A 129 2.65 -0.75 -7.52
C LEU A 129 1.23 -0.17 -7.49
N LEU A 130 1.01 0.97 -8.14
CA LEU A 130 -0.32 1.55 -8.34
C LEU A 130 -1.26 0.58 -9.05
N ALA A 131 -0.80 -0.10 -10.11
CA ALA A 131 -1.60 -1.03 -10.87
C ALA A 131 -1.99 -2.26 -10.03
N ASP A 132 -1.06 -2.78 -9.24
CA ASP A 132 -1.29 -3.90 -8.33
C ASP A 132 -2.35 -3.53 -7.27
N MET A 133 -2.19 -2.37 -6.61
CA MET A 133 -3.11 -1.92 -5.55
C MET A 133 -4.52 -1.56 -6.04
N LYS A 134 -4.68 -1.15 -7.31
CA LYS A 134 -6.02 -0.89 -7.89
C LYS A 134 -6.85 -2.16 -8.04
N GLY A 135 -6.22 -3.34 -8.10
CA GLY A 135 -6.91 -4.61 -8.28
C GLY A 135 -7.72 -5.06 -7.07
N ASP A 136 -7.38 -4.60 -5.87
CA ASP A 136 -7.84 -5.17 -4.59
C ASP A 136 -9.15 -4.59 -4.04
N GLY A 137 -9.83 -3.72 -4.79
CA GLY A 137 -11.22 -3.31 -4.49
C GLY A 137 -11.43 -2.42 -3.27
N GLU A 138 -10.39 -2.10 -2.49
CA GLU A 138 -10.43 -1.07 -1.47
C GLU A 138 -10.47 0.33 -2.12
N VAL A 139 -11.38 1.19 -1.64
CA VAL A 139 -11.57 2.55 -2.18
C VAL A 139 -10.40 3.43 -1.72
N PHE A 140 -9.33 3.42 -2.51
CA PHE A 140 -8.20 4.33 -2.36
C PHE A 140 -8.21 5.39 -3.45
N GLU A 141 -8.00 6.65 -3.08
CA GLU A 141 -7.54 7.65 -4.04
C GLU A 141 -6.02 7.50 -4.14
N LEU A 142 -5.54 7.19 -5.33
CA LEU A 142 -4.13 6.89 -5.57
C LEU A 142 -3.55 7.96 -6.50
N ASP A 143 -2.45 8.57 -6.07
CA ASP A 143 -1.77 9.64 -6.81
C ASP A 143 -0.30 9.28 -7.00
N VAL A 144 0.20 9.45 -8.23
CA VAL A 144 1.61 9.23 -8.56
C VAL A 144 2.20 10.52 -9.08
N THR A 145 3.11 11.10 -8.30
CA THR A 145 3.87 12.29 -8.69
C THR A 145 5.34 11.91 -8.84
N GLY A 146 5.74 11.59 -10.07
CA GLY A 146 7.09 11.14 -10.38
C GLY A 146 7.44 9.85 -9.65
N LYS A 147 8.26 9.95 -8.61
CA LYS A 147 8.73 8.81 -7.80
C LYS A 147 7.87 8.53 -6.57
N GLN A 148 6.92 9.40 -6.27
CA GLN A 148 6.10 9.30 -5.08
C GLN A 148 4.77 8.65 -5.43
N LEU A 149 4.40 7.64 -4.65
CA LEU A 149 3.07 7.05 -4.65
C LEU A 149 2.37 7.48 -3.36
N THR A 150 1.28 8.22 -3.49
CA THR A 150 0.43 8.63 -2.37
C THR A 150 -0.86 7.83 -2.40
N ILE A 151 -1.18 7.19 -1.28
CA ILE A 151 -2.35 6.35 -1.12
C ILE A 151 -3.23 7.00 -0.07
N LYS A 152 -4.42 7.43 -0.49
CA LYS A 152 -5.38 8.11 0.37
C LYS A 152 -6.57 7.20 0.63
N ARG A 153 -6.83 6.89 1.90
CA ARG A 153 -8.03 6.18 2.34
C ARG A 153 -9.04 7.18 2.89
N PRO A 154 -10.27 7.23 2.35
CA PRO A 154 -11.30 8.12 2.87
C PRO A 154 -11.74 7.68 4.27
N VAL A 155 -11.95 8.65 5.15
CA VAL A 155 -12.41 8.43 6.52
C VAL A 155 -13.87 8.81 6.63
N ARG A 156 -14.66 7.89 7.18
CA ARG A 156 -16.04 8.18 7.58
C ARG A 156 -16.05 8.75 8.99
N VAL A 157 -16.30 10.05 9.07
CA VAL A 157 -16.43 10.82 10.32
C VAL A 157 -17.58 10.33 11.19
N ILE A 158 -18.66 9.90 10.53
CA ILE A 158 -19.82 9.30 11.15
C ILE A 158 -20.00 7.90 10.58
N GLN A 159 -20.04 6.90 11.45
CA GLN A 159 -20.14 5.49 11.10
C GLN A 159 -21.51 4.92 11.45
N LYS A 160 -22.18 5.46 12.47
CA LYS A 160 -23.46 4.95 12.98
C LYS A 160 -24.54 6.02 12.88
N THR A 161 -25.79 5.58 12.71
CA THR A 161 -26.94 6.50 12.60
C THR A 161 -27.10 7.38 13.84
N TRP A 162 -26.84 6.87 15.05
CA TRP A 162 -26.97 7.66 16.27
C TRP A 162 -25.91 8.75 16.37
N GLU A 163 -24.72 8.56 15.82
CA GLU A 163 -23.65 9.56 15.82
C GLU A 163 -24.06 10.80 15.01
N HIS A 164 -24.95 10.67 14.03
CA HIS A 164 -25.53 11.83 13.34
C HIS A 164 -26.39 12.72 14.23
N LEU A 165 -26.96 12.18 15.32
CA LEU A 165 -27.82 12.94 16.23
C LEU A 165 -27.01 13.80 17.22
N TYR A 166 -25.81 13.34 17.58
CA TYR A 166 -24.95 13.98 18.58
C TYR A 166 -23.75 14.70 17.96
N TYR A 167 -23.49 14.53 16.66
CA TYR A 167 -22.40 15.22 15.99
C TYR A 167 -22.72 16.69 15.76
N ASN A 168 -21.94 17.58 16.37
CA ASN A 168 -22.01 19.01 16.12
C ASN A 168 -21.06 19.40 14.96
N PRO A 169 -21.56 19.80 13.79
CA PRO A 169 -20.73 20.14 12.65
C PRO A 169 -19.95 21.45 12.80
N GLN A 170 -20.31 22.32 13.76
CA GLN A 170 -19.61 23.57 14.01
C GLN A 170 -18.35 23.37 14.86
N THR A 171 -18.39 22.44 15.81
CA THR A 171 -17.25 22.10 16.68
C THR A 171 -16.47 20.89 16.16
N GLY A 172 -17.12 20.02 15.38
CA GLY A 172 -16.56 18.78 14.87
C GLY A 172 -16.51 17.66 15.93
N CYS A 173 -17.26 17.81 17.02
CA CYS A 173 -17.27 16.89 18.16
C CYS A 173 -18.66 16.31 18.43
N MET A 174 -18.72 15.25 19.23
CA MET A 174 -19.95 14.68 19.76
C MET A 174 -20.38 15.43 21.01
N GLU A 175 -21.66 15.82 21.07
CA GLU A 175 -22.31 16.57 22.15
C GLU A 175 -23.68 15.96 22.50
#